data_AF-A0AA92EUH0-F1
#
_entry.id   AF-A0AA92EUH0-F1
#
_cell.length_a   1.000
_cell.length_b   1.000
_cell.length_c   1.000
_cell.angle_alpha   90.00
_cell.angle_beta   90.00
_cell.angle_gamma   90.00
#
_symmetry.space_group_name_H-M   'P 1'
#
loop_
_entity.id
_entity.type
_entity.pdbx_description
1 polymer ?
#
loop_
_entity_poly.entity_id
_entity_poly.type
_entity_poly.pdbx_seq_one_letter_code
_entity_poly.pdbx_strand_id
1 'polypeptide(L)'
;MGIAVWLGRLIFAVIWGVMLANIVAPFEGKGFAFFLFLMVLLIALHLLQLLMFATVYKEHIQWRRGDYWQIIFFGVVGWLAIVRAQPARTQAQTEQTNDES
;
A
#
# COMPACT_ATOMS: atom_id res chain seq x y z
N MET A 1 -5.23 -5.19 -15.58
CA MET A 1 -5.54 -4.83 -14.18
C MET A 1 -7.02 -4.48 -14.10
N GLY A 2 -7.78 -5.05 -13.15
CA GLY A 2 -9.22 -4.80 -13.07
C GLY A 2 -9.54 -3.35 -12.67
N ILE A 3 -10.54 -2.74 -13.31
CA ILE A 3 -10.99 -1.36 -13.09
C ILE A 3 -11.26 -1.04 -11.62
N ALA A 4 -11.74 -2.03 -10.84
CA ALA A 4 -11.98 -1.90 -9.40
C ALA A 4 -10.70 -1.59 -8.59
N VAL A 5 -9.56 -2.20 -8.94
CA VAL A 5 -8.27 -1.95 -8.26
C VAL A 5 -7.77 -0.54 -8.57
N TRP A 6 -8.02 -0.07 -9.80
CA TRP A 6 -7.62 1.27 -10.23
C TRP A 6 -8.46 2.35 -9.55
N LEU A 7 -9.78 2.15 -9.44
CA LEU A 7 -10.69 2.99 -8.67
C LEU A 7 -10.31 3.05 -7.20
N GLY A 8 -10.05 1.90 -6.56
CA GLY A 8 -9.63 1.85 -5.16
C GLY A 8 -8.34 2.63 -4.92
N ARG A 9 -7.36 2.51 -5.84
CA ARG A 9 -6.12 3.31 -5.82
C ARG A 9 -6.40 4.81 -5.93
N LEU A 10 -7.27 5.21 -6.85
CA LEU A 10 -7.55 6.63 -7.06
C LEU A 10 -8.25 7.26 -5.86
N ILE A 11 -9.23 6.56 -5.29
CA ILE A 11 -9.96 7.01 -4.09
C ILE A 11 -9.03 7.15 -2.90
N PHE A 12 -8.15 6.17 -2.66
CA PHE A 12 -7.17 6.25 -1.57
C PHE A 12 -6.17 7.39 -1.76
N ALA A 13 -5.69 7.61 -2.99
CA ALA A 13 -4.80 8.73 -3.30
C ALA A 13 -5.48 10.09 -3.04
N VAL A 14 -6.77 10.21 -3.38
CA VAL A 14 -7.56 11.41 -3.08
C VAL A 14 -7.72 11.59 -1.57
N ILE A 15 -8.05 10.53 -0.82
CA ILE A 15 -8.18 10.59 0.65
C ILE A 15 -6.86 11.04 1.29
N TRP A 16 -5.72 10.44 0.90
CA TRP A 16 -4.39 10.85 1.36
C TRP A 16 -4.08 12.30 1.01
N GLY A 17 -4.42 12.74 -0.21
CA GLY A 17 -4.23 14.11 -0.66
C GLY A 17 -5.04 15.12 0.17
N VAL A 18 -6.32 14.85 0.41
CA VAL A 18 -7.18 15.70 1.26
C VAL A 18 -6.67 15.72 2.70
N MET A 19 -6.26 14.57 3.22
CA MET A 19 -5.71 14.43 4.57
C MET A 19 -4.40 15.21 4.73
N LEU A 20 -3.44 15.11 3.78
CA LEU A 20 -2.23 15.94 3.81
C LEU A 20 -2.51 17.41 3.61
N ALA A 21 -3.43 17.75 2.71
CA ALA A 21 -3.84 19.13 2.50
C ALA A 21 -4.39 19.74 3.79
N ASN A 22 -5.10 18.97 4.61
CA ASN A 22 -5.56 19.39 5.93
C ASN A 22 -4.41 19.65 6.95
N ILE A 23 -3.21 19.05 6.77
CA ILE A 23 -2.04 19.38 7.60
C ILE A 23 -1.49 20.76 7.23
N VAL A 24 -1.42 21.08 5.93
CA VAL A 24 -0.81 22.33 5.43
C VAL A 24 -1.80 23.50 5.49
N ALA A 25 -3.07 23.24 5.20
CA ALA A 25 -4.18 24.18 5.23
C ALA A 25 -5.27 23.64 6.17
N PRO A 26 -5.14 23.89 7.49
CA PRO A 26 -6.12 23.39 8.45
C PRO A 26 -7.49 24.03 8.21
N PHE A 27 -8.53 23.21 8.09
CA PHE A 27 -9.90 23.72 8.05
C PHE A 27 -10.24 24.43 9.37
N GLU A 28 -10.71 25.67 9.30
CA GLU A 28 -11.07 26.45 10.47
C GLU A 28 -12.23 25.80 11.25
N GLY A 29 -12.07 25.65 12.57
CA GLY A 29 -13.09 25.15 13.49
C GLY A 29 -12.84 23.75 14.07
N LYS A 30 -13.90 23.11 14.59
CA LYS A 30 -13.85 21.79 15.26
C LYS A 30 -13.50 20.63 14.31
N GLY A 31 -13.55 20.86 13.00
CA GLY A 31 -13.19 19.88 11.97
C GLY A 31 -11.70 19.53 12.01
N PHE A 32 -10.83 20.48 12.34
CA PHE A 32 -9.37 20.25 12.37
C PHE A 32 -8.99 19.09 13.29
N ALA A 33 -9.45 19.10 14.55
CA ALA A 33 -9.14 18.05 15.52
C ALA A 33 -9.69 16.68 15.10
N PHE A 34 -10.87 16.64 14.49
CA PHE A 34 -11.47 15.41 13.99
C PHE A 34 -10.69 14.83 12.81
N PHE A 35 -10.29 15.66 11.84
CA PHE A 35 -9.48 15.22 10.70
C PHE A 35 -8.07 14.78 11.14
N LEU A 36 -7.48 15.45 12.13
CA LEU A 36 -6.17 15.07 12.69
C LEU A 36 -6.26 13.72 13.44
N PHE A 37 -7.34 13.51 14.19
CA PHE A 37 -7.61 12.20 14.81
C PHE A 37 -7.83 11.11 13.76
N LEU A 38 -8.63 11.38 12.71
CA LEU A 38 -8.82 10.45 11.58
C LEU A 38 -7.50 10.14 10.87
N MET A 39 -6.63 11.13 10.69
CA MET A 39 -5.29 10.95 10.12
C MET A 39 -4.45 10.01 10.98
N VAL A 40 -4.37 10.26 12.29
CA VAL A 40 -3.61 9.40 13.21
C VAL A 40 -4.18 7.98 13.22
N LEU A 41 -5.50 7.84 13.22
CA LEU A 41 -6.18 6.54 13.16
C LEU A 41 -5.88 5.83 11.83
N LEU A 42 -5.95 6.55 10.69
CA LEU A 42 -5.64 6.02 9.36
C LEU A 42 -4.20 5.49 9.34
N ILE A 43 -3.24 6.29 9.80
CA ILE A 43 -1.82 5.93 9.86
C ILE A 43 -1.61 4.71 10.78
N ALA A 44 -2.21 4.72 11.97
CA ALA A 44 -2.11 3.62 12.94
C ALA A 44 -2.68 2.31 12.37
N LEU A 45 -3.84 2.36 11.71
CA LEU A 45 -4.43 1.20 11.05
C LEU A 45 -3.54 0.69 9.91
N HIS A 46 -2.96 1.57 9.10
CA HIS A 46 -2.04 1.17 8.03
C HIS A 46 -0.76 0.54 8.56
N LEU A 47 -0.17 1.10 9.62
CA LEU A 47 1.00 0.54 10.31
C LEU A 47 0.70 -0.82 10.91
N LEU A 48 -0.45 -0.96 11.59
CA LEU A 48 -0.88 -2.24 12.15
C LEU A 48 -1.10 -3.28 11.06
N GLN A 49 -1.74 -2.90 9.96
CA GLN A 49 -1.96 -3.75 8.79
C GLN A 49 -0.63 -4.20 8.17
N LEU A 50 0.31 -3.28 7.99
CA LEU A 50 1.66 -3.57 7.49
C LEU A 50 2.41 -4.51 8.43
N LEU A 51 2.34 -4.27 9.74
CA LEU A 51 3.02 -5.07 10.75
C LEU A 51 2.46 -6.50 10.78
N MET A 52 1.13 -6.65 10.76
CA MET A 52 0.47 -7.95 10.66
C MET A 52 0.88 -8.71 9.39
N PHE A 53 0.96 -8.01 8.25
CA PHE A 53 1.45 -8.63 7.02
C PHE A 53 2.93 -9.00 7.08
N ALA A 54 3.76 -8.12 7.62
CA ALA A 54 5.20 -8.35 7.74
C ALA A 54 5.54 -9.49 8.71
N THR A 55 4.74 -9.72 9.75
CA THR A 55 4.91 -10.85 10.67
C THR A 55 4.41 -12.16 10.09
N VAL A 56 3.23 -12.17 9.46
CA VAL A 56 2.61 -13.39 8.91
C VAL A 56 3.27 -13.87 7.61
N TYR A 57 3.68 -12.95 6.72
CA TYR A 57 4.24 -13.29 5.40
C TYR A 57 5.77 -13.21 5.32
N LYS A 58 6.46 -13.00 6.45
CA LYS A 58 7.93 -12.88 6.53
C LYS A 58 8.65 -14.07 5.90
N GLU A 59 8.07 -15.25 6.04
CA GLU A 59 8.71 -16.53 5.71
C GLU A 59 8.49 -16.98 4.25
N HIS A 60 7.56 -16.33 3.53
CA HIS A 60 7.10 -16.78 2.21
C HIS A 60 7.27 -15.76 1.07
N ILE A 61 7.74 -14.53 1.34
CA ILE A 61 7.80 -13.46 0.32
C ILE A 61 9.20 -12.85 0.21
N GLN A 62 9.75 -12.83 -1.00
CA GLN A 62 10.94 -12.03 -1.34
C GLN A 62 10.53 -10.55 -1.45
N TRP A 63 10.73 -9.80 -0.36
CA TRP A 63 10.41 -8.37 -0.30
C TRP A 63 11.44 -7.53 -1.10
N ARG A 64 10.97 -6.71 -2.05
CA ARG A 64 11.78 -5.70 -2.74
C ARG A 64 11.51 -4.32 -2.12
N ARG A 65 12.54 -3.48 -1.96
CA ARG A 65 12.44 -2.14 -1.30
C ARG A 65 11.35 -1.21 -1.87
N GLY A 66 10.96 -1.38 -3.13
CA GLY A 66 9.88 -0.60 -3.76
C GLY A 66 8.47 -1.01 -3.34
N ASP A 67 8.28 -2.25 -2.88
CA ASP A 67 6.98 -2.79 -2.48
C ASP A 67 6.48 -2.15 -1.17
N TYR A 68 7.42 -1.69 -0.32
CA TYR A 68 7.12 -0.97 0.92
C TYR A 68 6.32 0.32 0.68
N TRP A 69 6.67 1.10 -0.35
CA TRP A 69 5.95 2.33 -0.68
C TRP A 69 4.52 2.05 -1.13
N GLN A 70 4.31 0.95 -1.88
CA GLN A 70 2.98 0.56 -2.32
C GLN A 70 2.09 0.15 -1.13
N ILE A 71 2.64 -0.51 -0.12
CA ILE A 71 1.89 -0.90 1.08
C ILE A 71 1.62 0.30 2.00
N ILE A 72 2.55 1.25 2.10
CA ILE A 72 2.33 2.46 2.92
C ILE A 72 1.22 3.35 2.33
N PHE A 73 1.20 3.56 1.02
CA PHE A 73 0.19 4.41 0.37
C PHE A 73 -1.13 3.69 0.08
N PHE A 74 -1.12 2.35 -0.09
CA PHE A 74 -2.31 1.59 -0.50
C PHE A 74 -2.73 0.45 0.43
N GLY A 75 -2.05 0.25 1.57
CA GLY A 75 -2.38 -0.79 2.54
C GLY A 75 -2.49 -2.19 1.89
N VAL A 76 -3.66 -2.82 2.07
CA VAL A 76 -3.99 -4.16 1.55
C VAL A 76 -3.97 -4.23 0.03
N VAL A 77 -4.27 -3.13 -0.67
CA VAL A 77 -4.28 -3.10 -2.15
C VAL A 77 -2.86 -3.20 -2.72
N GLY A 78 -1.88 -2.57 -2.06
CA GLY A 78 -0.46 -2.73 -2.39
C GLY A 78 -0.02 -4.19 -2.24
N TRP A 79 -0.43 -4.82 -1.15
CA TRP A 79 -0.18 -6.25 -0.91
C TRP A 79 -0.85 -7.16 -1.95
N LEU A 80 -2.13 -6.97 -2.28
CA LEU A 80 -2.82 -7.76 -3.29
C LEU A 80 -2.16 -7.62 -4.68
N ALA A 81 -1.61 -6.45 -4.99
CA ALA A 81 -0.84 -6.23 -6.21
C ALA A 81 0.48 -7.01 -6.21
N ILE A 82 1.19 -7.06 -5.07
CA ILE A 82 2.44 -7.83 -4.91
C ILE A 82 2.17 -9.33 -5.02
N VAL A 83 1.16 -9.84 -4.31
CA VAL A 83 0.76 -11.27 -4.36
C VAL A 83 0.36 -11.67 -5.78
N ARG A 84 -0.38 -10.82 -6.50
CA ARG A 84 -0.71 -11.07 -7.91
C ARG A 84 0.49 -10.94 -8.85
N ALA A 85 1.52 -10.16 -8.50
CA ALA A 85 2.73 -10.00 -9.31
C ALA A 85 3.76 -11.12 -9.08
N GLN A 86 3.67 -11.88 -7.98
CA GLN A 86 4.54 -13.02 -7.72
C GLN A 86 4.50 -14.14 -8.78
N PRO A 87 3.33 -14.66 -9.22
CA PRO A 87 3.30 -15.75 -10.21
C PRO A 87 3.96 -15.37 -11.55
N ALA A 88 3.97 -14.08 -11.92
CA ALA A 88 4.65 -13.60 -13.12
C ALA A 88 6.18 -13.48 -12.95
N ARG A 89 6.68 -13.24 -11.73
CA ARG A 89 8.13 -13.15 -11.45
C ARG A 89 8.78 -14.53 -11.34
N THR A 90 8.08 -15.52 -10.79
CA THR A 90 8.58 -16.91 -10.74
C THR A 90 8.80 -17.48 -12.14
N GLN A 91 7.93 -17.16 -13.11
CA GLN A 91 8.10 -17.62 -14.50
C GLN A 91 9.31 -16.96 -15.19
N ALA A 92 9.48 -15.64 -15.06
CA ALA A 92 10.61 -14.92 -15.68
C ALA A 92 11.99 -15.40 -15.18
N GLN A 93 12.09 -15.82 -13.91
CA GLN A 93 13.34 -16.34 -13.36
C GLN A 93 13.64 -17.77 -13.82
N THR A 94 12.62 -18.54 -14.19
CA THR A 94 12.78 -19.91 -14.69
C THR A 94 13.16 -19.92 -16.18
N GLU A 95 12.70 -18.95 -16.97
CA GLU A 95 13.12 -18.79 -18.38
C GLU A 95 14.58 -18.32 -18.49
N GLN A 96 15.04 -17.41 -17.64
CA GLN A 96 16.43 -16.95 -17.67
C GLN A 96 17.45 -18.04 -17.32
N THR A 97 17.09 -19.02 -16.48
CA THR A 97 18.03 -20.09 -16.11
C THR A 97 18.19 -21.16 -17.19
N ASN A 98 17.21 -21.27 -18.11
CA ASN A 98 17.19 -22.28 -19.17
C ASN A 98 17.78 -21.79 -20.50
N ASP A 99 17.95 -20.48 -20.68
CA ASP A 99 18.59 -19.87 -21.86
C ASP A 99 20.13 -19.75 -21.69
N GLU A 100 20.63 -19.97 -20.47
CA GLU A 100 22.06 -19.93 -20.12
C GLU A 100 22.69 -21.33 -19.98
N SER A 101 21.93 -22.40 -20.25
CA SER A 101 22.33 -23.83 -20.15
C SER A 101 22.19 -24.58 -21.46
#